data_AF-A0A8J4BT35-F1
#
_entry.id   AF-A0A8J4BT35-F1
#
_cell.length_a   1.000
_cell.length_b   1.000
_cell.length_c   1.000
_cell.angle_alpha   90.00
_cell.angle_beta   90.00
_cell.angle_gamma   90.00
#
_symmetry.space_group_name_H-M   'P 1'
#
loop_
_entity.id
_entity.type
_entity.pdbx_description
1 polymer ?
#
loop_
_entity_poly.entity_id
_entity_poly.type
_entity_poly.pdbx_seq_one_letter_code
_entity_poly.pdbx_strand_id
1 'polypeptide(L)'
;MEAAAVVVFDPTAAGGTAAARVSKVSELNAVEDFRAMLAQGRDSASEAVRQMQELVRELVSRSIGDQLYDKAVKCVQALRGGCASSGRAGAFNSFLRDLVTWWVLE
;
A
#
# COMPACT_ATOMS: atom_id res chain seq x y z
N MET A 1 31.27 9.88 28.20
CA MET A 1 30.72 8.74 28.96
C MET A 1 29.22 8.83 28.81
N GLU A 2 28.67 7.82 28.16
CA GLU A 2 27.32 7.71 27.60
C GLU A 2 26.25 7.73 28.71
N ALA A 3 25.16 8.46 28.49
CA ALA A 3 23.95 8.35 29.28
C ALA A 3 22.79 8.07 28.31
N ALA A 4 22.53 6.78 28.09
CA ALA A 4 21.41 6.29 27.32
C ALA A 4 20.09 6.64 28.03
N ALA A 5 19.29 7.49 27.41
CA ALA A 5 17.94 7.78 27.86
C ALA A 5 17.02 6.61 27.50
N VAL A 6 16.61 5.84 28.52
CA VAL A 6 15.49 4.89 28.41
C VAL A 6 14.21 5.70 28.20
N VAL A 7 13.67 5.66 26.98
CA VAL A 7 12.30 6.13 26.71
C VAL A 7 11.33 5.07 27.22
N VAL A 8 10.70 5.37 28.35
CA VAL A 8 9.58 4.62 28.91
C VAL A 8 8.37 4.84 27.99
N PHE A 9 7.89 3.77 27.36
CA PHE A 9 6.66 3.80 26.57
C PHE A 9 5.48 3.67 27.54
N ASP A 10 4.81 4.79 27.82
CA ASP A 10 3.57 4.82 28.60
C ASP A 10 2.37 4.65 27.65
N PRO A 11 1.53 3.59 27.79
CA PRO A 11 0.45 3.33 26.85
C PRO A 11 -0.86 4.06 27.17
N THR A 12 -0.89 5.05 28.07
CA THR A 12 -2.16 5.63 28.57
C THR A 12 -2.39 7.10 28.19
N ALA A 13 -2.14 7.49 26.94
CA ALA A 13 -2.65 8.77 26.42
C ALA A 13 -2.64 8.85 24.89
N ALA A 14 -3.77 8.53 24.24
CA ALA A 14 -4.05 9.01 22.88
C ALA A 14 -5.56 9.02 22.60
N GLY A 15 -6.30 9.74 23.43
CA GLY A 15 -7.56 10.35 23.02
C GLY A 15 -7.25 11.50 22.06
N GLY A 16 -7.29 11.21 20.76
CA GLY A 16 -7.04 12.18 19.70
C GLY A 16 -6.81 11.48 18.38
N THR A 17 -7.86 10.97 17.74
CA THR A 17 -7.80 10.52 16.34
C THR A 17 -7.74 11.75 15.43
N ALA A 18 -6.64 12.51 15.51
CA ALA A 18 -6.21 13.28 14.37
C ALA A 18 -6.00 12.25 13.26
N ALA A 19 -6.82 12.28 12.20
CA ALA A 19 -6.70 11.42 11.05
C ALA A 19 -5.24 11.45 10.59
N ALA A 20 -4.46 10.44 10.99
CA ALA A 20 -3.06 10.36 10.65
C ALA A 20 -3.02 10.41 9.14
N ARG A 21 -2.37 11.44 8.59
CA ARG A 21 -2.24 11.53 7.14
C ARG A 21 -1.43 10.31 6.74
N VAL A 22 -2.08 9.35 6.10
CA VAL A 22 -1.41 8.16 5.61
C VAL A 22 -0.54 8.62 4.47
N SER A 23 0.76 8.76 4.70
CA SER A 23 1.71 9.10 3.63
C SER A 23 2.28 7.84 2.96
N LYS A 24 2.11 6.67 3.57
CA LYS A 24 2.69 5.43 3.09
C LYS A 24 1.73 4.25 3.20
N VAL A 25 1.63 3.46 2.12
CA VAL A 25 0.89 2.20 2.12
C VAL A 25 1.74 1.15 2.84
N SER A 26 1.28 0.66 4.00
CA SER A 26 1.99 -0.38 4.76
C SER A 26 1.51 -1.77 4.37
N GLU A 27 2.41 -2.75 4.32
CA GLU A 27 2.03 -4.15 4.01
C GLU A 27 0.94 -4.70 4.94
N LEU A 28 0.90 -4.29 6.21
CA LEU A 28 -0.08 -4.77 7.19
C LEU A 28 -1.51 -4.31 6.86
N ASN A 29 -1.68 -3.05 6.47
CA ASN A 29 -2.99 -2.41 6.25
C ASN A 29 -3.10 -1.78 4.85
N ALA A 30 -2.46 -2.38 3.85
CA ALA A 30 -2.28 -1.78 2.52
C ALA A 30 -3.58 -1.27 1.89
N VAL A 31 -4.67 -2.02 2.08
CA VAL A 31 -6.00 -1.67 1.56
C VAL A 31 -6.60 -0.45 2.26
N GLU A 32 -6.46 -0.35 3.57
CA GLU A 32 -7.00 0.75 4.36
C GLU A 32 -6.19 2.03 4.15
N ASP A 33 -4.86 1.90 4.16
CA ASP A 33 -3.93 2.99 3.87
C ASP A 33 -4.18 3.59 2.48
N PHE A 34 -4.32 2.72 1.47
CA PHE A 34 -4.61 3.13 0.09
C PHE A 34 -5.95 3.86 -0.02
N ARG A 35 -6.99 3.39 0.67
CA ARG A 35 -8.30 4.07 0.71
C ARG A 35 -8.22 5.42 1.40
N ALA A 36 -7.48 5.52 2.50
CA ALA A 36 -7.26 6.78 3.21
C ALA A 36 -6.53 7.80 2.31
N MET A 37 -5.49 7.39 1.60
CA MET A 37 -4.76 8.24 0.65
C MET A 37 -5.62 8.67 -0.55
N LEU A 38 -6.50 7.78 -1.04
CA LEU A 38 -7.46 8.12 -2.08
C LEU A 38 -8.46 9.20 -1.64
N ALA A 39 -8.89 9.14 -0.38
CA ALA A 39 -9.82 10.10 0.20
C ALA A 39 -9.17 11.47 0.50
N GLN A 40 -7.84 11.52 0.64
CA GLN A 40 -7.13 12.76 0.96
C GLN A 40 -7.00 13.73 -0.21
N GLY A 41 -6.82 13.23 -1.44
CA GLY A 41 -6.64 14.11 -2.60
C GLY A 41 -6.13 13.42 -3.85
N ARG A 42 -6.12 14.16 -4.97
CA ARG A 42 -5.77 13.63 -6.28
C ARG A 42 -4.28 13.25 -6.39
N ASP A 43 -3.39 14.08 -5.85
CA ASP A 43 -1.94 13.87 -5.80
C ASP A 43 -1.55 12.70 -4.88
N SER A 44 -2.13 12.66 -3.68
CA SER A 44 -1.96 11.55 -2.72
C SER A 44 -2.44 10.23 -3.31
N ALA A 45 -3.53 10.25 -4.07
CA ALA A 45 -4.03 9.06 -4.72
C ALA A 45 -3.11 8.53 -5.83
N SER A 46 -2.38 9.40 -6.56
CA SER A 46 -1.40 8.93 -7.54
C SER A 46 -0.21 8.25 -6.86
N GLU A 47 0.27 8.84 -5.76
CA GLU A 47 1.28 8.21 -4.91
C GLU A 47 0.79 6.87 -4.34
N ALA A 48 -0.44 6.82 -3.84
CA ALA A 48 -1.03 5.61 -3.29
C ALA A 48 -1.08 4.49 -4.33
N VAL A 49 -1.47 4.81 -5.58
CA VAL A 49 -1.49 3.84 -6.68
C VAL A 49 -0.08 3.33 -6.97
N ARG A 50 0.92 4.22 -7.03
CA ARG A 50 2.32 3.82 -7.27
C ARG A 50 2.85 2.92 -6.14
N GLN A 51 2.63 3.33 -4.90
CA GLN A 51 3.07 2.57 -3.72
C GLN A 51 2.40 1.18 -3.65
N MET A 52 1.10 1.09 -3.96
CA MET A 52 0.39 -0.19 -4.00
C MET A 52 0.95 -1.11 -5.10
N GLN A 53 1.31 -0.56 -6.26
CA GLN A 53 1.91 -1.30 -7.37
C GLN A 53 3.30 -1.85 -7.01
N GLU A 54 4.14 -1.03 -6.39
CA GLU A 54 5.45 -1.43 -5.87
C GLU A 54 5.31 -2.54 -4.83
N LEU A 55 4.37 -2.39 -3.89
CA LEU A 55 4.09 -3.37 -2.84
C LEU A 55 3.61 -4.70 -3.42
N VAL A 56 2.76 -4.70 -4.45
CA VAL A 56 2.34 -5.92 -5.15
C VAL A 56 3.54 -6.62 -5.80
N ARG A 57 4.43 -5.88 -6.46
CA ARG A 57 5.65 -6.44 -7.07
C ARG A 57 6.57 -7.05 -6.01
N GLU A 58 6.76 -6.36 -4.88
CA GLU A 58 7.56 -6.87 -3.76
C GLU A 58 6.95 -8.13 -3.14
N LEU A 59 5.63 -8.14 -2.90
CA LEU A 59 4.93 -9.32 -2.36
C LEU A 59 5.08 -10.54 -3.27
N VAL A 60 5.00 -10.33 -4.59
CA VAL A 60 5.17 -11.39 -5.58
C VAL A 60 6.62 -11.87 -5.61
N SER A 61 7.58 -10.96 -5.69
CA SER A 61 9.02 -11.29 -5.76
C SER A 61 9.51 -11.98 -4.47
N ARG A 62 9.00 -11.56 -3.30
CA ARG A 62 9.31 -12.17 -2.01
C ARG A 62 8.45 -13.39 -1.70
N SER A 63 7.45 -13.71 -2.53
CA SER A 63 6.57 -14.85 -2.28
C SER A 63 7.37 -16.14 -2.42
N ILE A 64 7.50 -16.87 -1.31
CA ILE A 64 8.02 -18.23 -1.32
C ILE A 64 6.82 -19.15 -1.49
N GLY A 65 6.63 -19.66 -2.71
CA GLY A 65 5.42 -20.42 -3.06
C GLY A 65 4.17 -19.55 -3.03
N ASP A 66 3.09 -20.04 -2.42
CA ASP A 66 1.76 -19.40 -2.39
C ASP A 66 1.49 -18.48 -1.19
N GLN A 67 2.45 -18.34 -0.26
CA GLN A 67 2.22 -17.68 1.03
C GLN A 67 1.81 -16.20 0.94
N LEU A 68 2.28 -15.46 -0.07
CA LEU A 68 2.00 -14.03 -0.23
C LEU A 68 1.02 -13.70 -1.36
N TYR A 69 0.61 -14.70 -2.16
CA TYR A 69 -0.29 -14.46 -3.29
C TYR A 69 -1.69 -14.01 -2.86
N ASP A 70 -2.25 -14.58 -1.78
CA ASP A 70 -3.56 -14.13 -1.25
C ASP A 70 -3.54 -12.64 -0.89
N LYS A 71 -2.43 -12.19 -0.29
CA LYS A 71 -2.22 -10.80 0.09
C LYS A 71 -2.01 -9.90 -1.12
N ALA A 72 -1.22 -10.33 -2.10
CA ALA A 72 -1.03 -9.62 -3.35
C ALA A 72 -2.35 -9.46 -4.12
N VAL A 73 -3.16 -10.52 -4.20
CA VAL A 73 -4.48 -10.48 -4.85
C VAL A 73 -5.42 -9.50 -4.14
N LYS A 74 -5.46 -9.48 -2.81
CA LYS A 74 -6.24 -8.49 -2.04
C LYS A 74 -5.78 -7.06 -2.35
N CYS A 75 -4.48 -6.83 -2.47
CA CYS A 75 -3.92 -5.53 -2.85
C CYS A 75 -4.36 -5.11 -4.25
N VAL A 76 -4.31 -6.02 -5.23
CA VAL A 76 -4.75 -5.77 -6.61
C VAL A 76 -6.25 -5.49 -6.68
N GLN A 77 -7.09 -6.20 -5.91
CA GLN A 77 -8.53 -5.93 -5.84
C GLN A 77 -8.84 -4.54 -5.28
N ALA A 78 -8.14 -4.14 -4.22
CA ALA A 78 -8.27 -2.80 -3.66
C ALA A 78 -7.83 -1.72 -4.67
N LEU A 79 -6.70 -1.95 -5.35
CA LEU A 79 -6.18 -1.07 -6.40
C LEU A 79 -7.21 -0.88 -7.53
N ARG A 80 -7.83 -1.98 -7.99
CA ARG A 80 -8.89 -1.95 -8.99
C ARG A 80 -10.06 -1.08 -8.55
N GLY A 81 -10.53 -1.26 -7.32
CA GLY A 81 -11.64 -0.48 -6.76
C GLY A 81 -11.31 1.02 -6.68
N GLY A 82 -10.11 1.36 -6.19
CA GLY A 82 -9.66 2.74 -6.08
C GLY A 82 -9.45 3.43 -7.43
N CYS A 83 -8.84 2.74 -8.39
CA CYS A 83 -8.65 3.24 -9.75
C CYS A 83 -9.98 3.40 -10.49
N ALA A 84 -10.95 2.50 -10.29
CA ALA A 84 -12.28 2.61 -10.88
C ALA A 84 -13.01 3.86 -10.35
N SER A 85 -13.04 4.07 -9.03
CA SER A 85 -13.68 5.24 -8.42
C SER A 85 -13.00 6.57 -8.76
N SER A 86 -11.69 6.55 -9.00
CA SER A 86 -10.92 7.76 -9.36
C SER A 86 -10.85 8.05 -10.87
N GLY A 87 -11.51 7.25 -11.72
CA GLY A 87 -11.39 7.38 -13.18
C GLY A 87 -9.99 7.08 -13.74
N ARG A 88 -9.17 6.35 -12.98
CA ARG A 88 -7.78 5.97 -13.30
C ARG A 88 -7.64 4.51 -13.74
N ALA A 89 -8.72 3.92 -14.28
CA ALA A 89 -8.74 2.55 -14.76
C ALA A 89 -7.65 2.25 -15.81
N GLY A 90 -7.27 3.24 -16.63
CA GLY A 90 -6.17 3.09 -17.60
C GLY A 90 -4.81 2.80 -16.96
N ALA A 91 -4.49 3.45 -15.85
CA ALA A 91 -3.25 3.22 -15.11
C ALA A 91 -3.20 1.80 -14.51
N PHE A 92 -4.34 1.32 -14.02
CA PHE A 92 -4.48 -0.05 -13.52
C PHE A 92 -4.31 -1.09 -14.64
N ASN A 93 -4.96 -0.90 -15.78
CA ASN A 93 -4.87 -1.82 -16.91
C ASN A 93 -3.44 -1.87 -17.48
N SER A 94 -2.77 -0.72 -17.58
CA SER A 94 -1.37 -0.67 -18.01
C SER A 94 -0.46 -1.42 -17.04
N PHE A 95 -0.69 -1.26 -15.73
CA PHE A 95 0.06 -1.96 -14.70
C PHE A 95 -0.15 -3.48 -14.74
N LEU A 96 -1.38 -3.96 -14.91
CA LEU A 96 -1.61 -5.40 -15.03
C LEU A 96 -0.89 -5.98 -16.25
N ARG A 97 -0.90 -5.26 -17.36
CA ARG A 97 -0.22 -5.70 -18.59
C ARG A 97 1.29 -5.75 -18.42
N ASP A 98 1.84 -4.74 -17.74
CA ASP A 98 3.26 -4.68 -17.36
C ASP A 98 3.62 -5.83 -16.40
N LEU A 99 2.79 -6.06 -15.38
CA LEU A 99 2.98 -7.14 -14.42
C LEU A 99 2.98 -8.51 -15.11
N VAL A 100 2.00 -8.81 -15.96
CA VAL A 100 1.98 -10.08 -16.72
C VAL A 100 3.18 -10.19 -17.65
N THR A 101 3.58 -9.10 -18.30
CA THR A 101 4.77 -9.10 -19.18
C THR A 101 6.03 -9.40 -18.38
N TRP A 102 6.17 -8.81 -17.19
CA TRP A 102 7.30 -9.05 -16.29
C TRP A 102 7.40 -10.52 -15.90
N TRP A 103 6.28 -11.18 -15.58
CA TRP A 103 6.27 -12.59 -15.18
C TRP A 103 6.56 -13.56 -16.34
N VAL A 104 6.26 -13.18 -17.58
CA VAL A 104 6.48 -14.03 -18.77
C VAL A 104 7.93 -13.97 -19.25
N LEU A 105 8.67 -12.92 -18.90
CA LEU A 105 10.06 -12.71 -19.30
C LEU A 105 11.08 -13.28 -18.31
N GLU A 106 10.62 -13.81 -17.17
CA GLU A 106 11.44 -14.40 -16.10
C GLU A 106 11.28 -15.93 -16.08
#